data_AF-A0A1W2DCS7-F1
#
_entry.id   AF-A0A1W2DCS7-F1
#
_cell.length_a   1.000
_cell.length_b   1.000
_cell.length_c   1.000
_cell.angle_alpha   90.00
_cell.angle_beta   90.00
_cell.angle_gamma   90.00
#
_symmetry.space_group_name_H-M   'P 1'
#
loop_
_entity.id
_entity.type
_entity.pdbx_description
1 polymer ?
#
loop_
_entity_poly.entity_id
_entity_poly.type
_entity_poly.pdbx_seq_one_letter_code
_entity_poly.pdbx_strand_id
1 'polypeptide(L)'
;MSQNKKLSIHEDWVVVILGTLTIILSISGLILPVPAFGWKNATDLFTAVCSSSNFAIVGSQFLFVIVVAGLGAWLTGKSIKSALLTFPVVYVLTIIALILAGNSQVKALNLEAVIFSLTIGLIIGNFLKLPEWFKSSLSTELFVKIGLVLLGTTVIFSEILNAGSRGLLQSLVVVLSVWYFAYWLCKKLKIDSELTMMISSAVSICGVSAAIATSGAIKGDSKKLSYVISMVLITAIPMMIFMPYIAKYFGLSQEVTGAWLGGSIDTTGAVVASGSLVGQKALEISTIVKFSQNVLLGIAAFAISVYWTYTQHPAGKEKEAKPTLKVIWERFPKFVLGFVGASLLFSFFITPEVNKEVKGMLKNMQGLWFALAFTSIGLETNFKDLFGRNSKKPFYAFLIAQGFNIIVTLIIAYFLFS
;
A
#
# COMPACT_ATOMS: atom_id res chain seq x y z
N MET A 1 -0.27 28.70 27.70
CA MET A 1 0.39 28.41 26.40
C MET A 1 -0.64 27.85 25.45
N SER A 2 -0.98 28.63 24.42
CA SER A 2 -1.94 28.27 23.36
C SER A 2 -1.49 26.99 22.66
N GLN A 3 -2.28 25.90 22.81
CA GLN A 3 -2.16 24.75 21.91
C GLN A 3 -2.63 25.22 20.53
N ASN A 4 -1.68 25.60 19.68
CA ASN A 4 -1.93 25.81 18.26
C ASN A 4 -2.53 24.51 17.71
N LYS A 5 -3.86 24.48 17.52
CA LYS A 5 -4.55 23.44 16.76
C LYS A 5 -4.00 23.52 15.33
N LYS A 6 -2.91 22.78 15.06
CA LYS A 6 -2.46 22.56 13.69
C LYS A 6 -3.64 21.98 12.93
N LEU A 7 -4.09 22.70 11.90
CA LEU A 7 -5.11 22.21 10.97
C LEU A 7 -4.49 20.98 10.27
N SER A 8 -4.83 19.78 10.73
CA SER A 8 -4.32 18.52 10.17
C SER A 8 -5.32 18.03 9.13
N ILE A 9 -4.90 18.03 7.86
CA ILE A 9 -5.68 17.43 6.77
C ILE A 9 -5.49 15.91 6.85
N HIS A 10 -6.57 15.15 6.66
CA HIS A 10 -6.50 13.69 6.60
C HIS A 10 -5.50 13.24 5.52
N GLU A 11 -4.64 12.27 5.83
CA GLU A 11 -3.52 11.86 4.98
C GLU A 11 -3.95 11.54 3.54
N ASP A 12 -5.04 10.80 3.35
CA ASP A 12 -5.54 10.49 2.00
C ASP A 12 -5.82 11.73 1.14
N TRP A 13 -6.30 12.84 1.72
CA TRP A 13 -6.51 14.09 0.98
C TRP A 13 -5.17 14.78 0.70
N VAL A 14 -4.23 14.72 1.63
CA VAL A 14 -2.86 15.21 1.40
C VAL A 14 -2.23 14.49 0.21
N VAL A 15 -2.38 13.16 0.14
CA VAL A 15 -1.92 12.38 -1.01
C VAL A 15 -2.54 12.86 -2.31
N VAL A 16 -3.88 13.02 -2.34
CA VAL A 16 -4.58 13.50 -3.55
C VAL A 16 -4.01 14.84 -3.98
N ILE A 17 -3.85 15.78 -3.05
CA ILE A 17 -3.27 17.11 -3.31
C ILE A 17 -1.86 16.99 -3.89
N LEU A 18 -0.96 16.23 -3.25
CA LEU A 18 0.44 16.12 -3.66
C LEU A 18 0.61 15.37 -4.99
N GLY A 19 -0.16 14.31 -5.20
CA GLY A 19 -0.17 13.55 -6.45
C GLY A 19 -0.70 14.41 -7.60
N THR A 20 -1.84 15.09 -7.40
CA THR A 20 -2.40 16.01 -8.39
C THR A 20 -1.47 17.20 -8.65
N LEU A 21 -0.82 17.76 -7.63
CA LEU A 21 0.17 18.82 -7.80
C LEU A 21 1.34 18.35 -8.68
N THR A 22 1.87 17.16 -8.43
CA THR A 22 2.94 16.56 -9.25
C THR A 22 2.50 16.43 -10.72
N ILE A 23 1.27 15.94 -10.94
CA ILE A 23 0.68 15.81 -12.28
C ILE A 23 0.55 17.16 -12.98
N ILE A 24 -0.02 18.17 -12.30
CA ILE A 24 -0.23 19.51 -12.84
C ILE A 24 1.10 20.16 -13.20
N LEU A 25 2.11 20.06 -12.33
CA LEU A 25 3.45 20.60 -12.60
C LEU A 25 4.07 19.94 -13.83
N SER A 26 3.96 18.62 -13.97
CA SER A 26 4.46 17.92 -15.16
C SER A 26 3.75 18.37 -16.44
N ILE A 27 2.42 18.48 -16.43
CA ILE A 27 1.63 18.95 -17.58
C ILE A 27 1.93 20.42 -17.91
N SER A 28 2.29 21.22 -16.91
CA SER A 28 2.66 22.64 -17.07
C SER A 28 4.09 22.83 -17.59
N GLY A 29 4.82 21.76 -17.91
CA GLY A 29 6.15 21.80 -18.50
C GLY A 29 7.31 21.53 -17.55
N LEU A 30 7.06 21.25 -16.26
CA LEU A 30 8.12 20.80 -15.35
C LEU A 30 8.45 19.32 -15.63
N ILE A 31 9.39 19.08 -16.55
CA ILE A 31 9.86 17.73 -16.90
C ILE A 31 11.22 17.49 -16.23
N LEU A 32 11.22 16.64 -15.20
CA LEU A 32 12.46 16.20 -14.57
C LEU A 32 13.11 15.08 -15.39
N PRO A 33 14.43 15.15 -15.65
CA PRO A 33 15.13 14.07 -16.31
C PRO A 33 15.07 12.78 -15.48
N VAL A 34 15.11 11.64 -16.17
CA VAL A 34 15.02 10.30 -15.56
C VAL A 34 16.45 9.76 -15.35
N PRO A 35 16.84 9.41 -14.12
CA PRO A 35 18.16 8.86 -13.85
C PRO A 35 18.35 7.50 -14.52
N ALA A 36 19.58 7.26 -14.98
CA ALA A 36 20.02 5.97 -15.46
C ALA A 36 20.49 5.12 -14.28
N PHE A 37 19.82 3.98 -14.06
CA PHE A 37 20.26 2.97 -13.10
C PHE A 37 20.72 1.67 -13.78
N GLY A 38 20.56 1.52 -15.10
CA GLY A 38 20.91 0.28 -15.80
C GLY A 38 22.41 0.11 -16.02
N TRP A 39 22.96 -1.05 -15.66
CA TRP A 39 24.38 -1.38 -15.92
C TRP A 39 24.57 -2.89 -16.12
N LYS A 40 25.53 -3.29 -16.96
CA LYS A 40 25.91 -4.71 -17.18
C LYS A 40 27.22 -5.04 -16.48
N ASN A 41 28.22 -4.18 -16.66
CA ASN A 41 29.57 -4.37 -16.17
C ASN A 41 30.03 -3.19 -15.31
N ALA A 42 31.18 -3.31 -14.64
CA ALA A 42 31.73 -2.24 -13.81
C ALA A 42 31.92 -0.93 -14.58
N THR A 43 32.34 -1.00 -15.85
CA THR A 43 32.49 0.18 -16.71
C THR A 43 31.18 0.95 -16.83
N ASP A 44 30.06 0.30 -17.19
CA ASP A 44 28.75 0.95 -17.32
C ASP A 44 28.28 1.56 -15.99
N LEU A 45 28.55 0.88 -14.87
CA LEU A 45 28.23 1.38 -13.54
C LEU A 45 28.93 2.71 -13.28
N PHE A 46 30.22 2.83 -13.60
CA PHE A 46 30.97 4.07 -13.36
C PHE A 46 30.71 5.15 -14.40
N THR A 47 30.52 4.80 -15.67
CA THR A 47 30.39 5.76 -16.77
C THR A 47 28.96 6.25 -16.99
N ALA A 48 27.95 5.41 -16.75
CA ALA A 48 26.55 5.78 -16.92
C ALA A 48 25.88 6.13 -15.58
N VAL A 49 25.98 5.23 -14.58
CA VAL A 49 25.22 5.34 -13.32
C VAL A 49 25.90 6.29 -12.33
N CYS A 50 27.21 6.16 -12.11
CA CYS A 50 27.99 7.02 -11.20
C CYS A 50 28.60 8.24 -11.89
N SER A 51 28.07 8.63 -13.05
CA SER A 51 28.50 9.83 -13.76
C SER A 51 28.04 11.10 -13.04
N SER A 52 28.81 12.18 -13.17
CA SER A 52 28.46 13.49 -12.59
C SER A 52 27.13 14.03 -13.13
N SER A 53 26.84 13.80 -14.41
CA SER A 53 25.56 14.18 -15.03
C SER A 53 24.39 13.40 -14.45
N ASN A 54 24.53 12.08 -14.27
CA ASN A 54 23.47 11.27 -13.65
C ASN A 54 23.26 11.62 -12.17
N PHE A 55 24.33 11.92 -11.41
CA PHE A 55 24.19 12.40 -10.04
C PHE A 55 23.50 13.77 -9.96
N ALA A 56 23.69 14.66 -10.94
CA ALA A 56 22.92 15.90 -11.02
C ALA A 56 21.43 15.65 -11.25
N ILE A 57 21.09 14.64 -12.07
CA ILE A 57 19.70 14.19 -12.29
C ILE A 57 19.11 13.60 -11.00
N VAL A 58 19.84 12.72 -10.31
CA VAL A 58 19.42 12.18 -9.01
C VAL A 58 19.22 13.32 -7.99
N GLY A 59 20.12 14.30 -7.97
CA GLY A 59 20.03 15.47 -7.11
C GLY A 59 18.80 16.34 -7.40
N SER A 60 18.47 16.58 -8.67
CA SER A 60 17.27 17.36 -9.04
C SER A 60 15.98 16.63 -8.66
N GLN A 61 15.93 15.30 -8.82
CA GLN A 61 14.83 14.49 -8.33
C GLN A 61 14.70 14.54 -6.82
N PHE A 62 15.82 14.41 -6.09
CA PHE A 62 15.85 14.53 -4.64
C PHE A 62 15.24 15.85 -4.16
N LEU A 63 15.63 16.97 -4.77
CA LEU A 63 15.10 18.30 -4.44
C LEU A 63 13.58 18.38 -4.66
N PHE A 64 13.08 17.79 -5.73
CA PHE A 64 11.64 17.75 -5.98
C PHE A 64 10.92 16.90 -4.92
N VAL A 65 11.37 15.66 -4.69
CA VAL A 65 10.65 14.74 -3.79
C VAL A 65 10.77 15.13 -2.31
N ILE A 66 11.87 15.76 -1.88
CA ILE A 66 11.99 16.25 -0.51
C ILE A 66 11.05 17.43 -0.25
N VAL A 67 10.81 18.29 -1.24
CA VAL A 67 9.81 19.36 -1.14
C VAL A 67 8.41 18.76 -1.03
N VAL A 68 8.06 17.80 -1.88
CA VAL A 68 6.76 17.11 -1.83
C VAL A 68 6.57 16.39 -0.49
N ALA A 69 7.59 15.69 0.01
CA ALA A 69 7.54 15.02 1.31
C ALA A 69 7.45 16.01 2.48
N GLY A 70 8.17 17.14 2.41
CA GLY A 70 8.11 18.21 3.39
C GLY A 70 6.74 18.88 3.46
N LEU A 71 6.12 19.14 2.30
CA LEU A 71 4.73 19.61 2.20
C LEU A 71 3.76 18.58 2.79
N GLY A 72 3.96 17.30 2.50
CA GLY A 72 3.16 16.22 3.11
C GLY A 72 3.26 16.18 4.62
N ALA A 73 4.47 16.31 5.18
CA ALA A 73 4.68 16.39 6.62
C ALA A 73 4.00 17.62 7.24
N TRP A 74 4.05 18.77 6.55
CA TRP A 74 3.37 19.99 6.99
C TRP A 74 1.84 19.84 7.01
N LEU A 75 1.25 19.36 5.91
CA LEU A 75 -0.21 19.23 5.75
C LEU A 75 -0.82 18.16 6.66
N THR A 76 -0.09 17.08 6.96
CA THR A 76 -0.50 16.05 7.93
C THR A 76 -0.30 16.49 9.38
N GLY A 77 0.41 17.59 9.61
CA GLY A 77 0.73 18.10 10.95
C GLY A 77 1.93 17.44 11.63
N LYS A 78 2.61 16.50 10.94
CA LYS A 78 3.86 15.87 11.40
C LYS A 78 5.00 16.89 11.56
N SER A 79 6.06 16.48 12.25
CA SER A 79 7.26 17.32 12.41
C SER A 79 8.01 17.44 11.09
N ILE A 80 7.96 18.62 10.46
CA ILE A 80 8.72 18.91 9.23
C ILE A 80 10.21 18.68 9.45
N LYS A 81 10.74 19.12 10.60
CA LYS A 81 12.17 18.94 10.94
C LYS A 81 12.55 17.47 10.94
N SER A 82 11.75 16.62 11.60
CA SER A 82 12.03 15.17 11.65
C SER A 82 11.89 14.53 10.28
N ALA A 83 10.88 14.91 9.50
CA ALA A 83 10.69 14.42 8.14
C ALA A 83 11.87 14.80 7.22
N LEU A 84 12.33 16.05 7.26
CA LEU A 84 13.46 16.53 6.46
C LEU A 84 14.81 15.94 6.89
N LEU A 85 14.95 15.49 8.15
CA LEU A 85 16.15 14.80 8.62
C LEU A 85 16.16 13.32 8.21
N THR A 86 15.00 12.66 8.24
CA THR A 86 14.86 11.24 7.91
C THR A 86 14.84 10.99 6.41
N PHE A 87 14.18 11.86 5.63
CA PHE A 87 13.98 11.68 4.20
C PHE A 87 15.28 11.50 3.40
N PRO A 88 16.36 12.28 3.61
CA PRO A 88 17.63 12.08 2.91
C PRO A 88 18.22 10.69 3.12
N VAL A 89 18.13 10.14 4.34
CA VAL A 89 18.61 8.79 4.65
C VAL A 89 17.82 7.76 3.87
N VAL A 90 16.48 7.85 3.91
CA VAL A 90 15.60 6.96 3.14
C VAL A 90 15.91 7.06 1.64
N TYR A 91 16.04 8.28 1.11
CA TYR A 91 16.32 8.51 -0.30
C TYR A 91 17.64 7.87 -0.74
N VAL A 92 18.73 8.06 0.02
CA VAL A 92 20.03 7.45 -0.30
C VAL A 92 19.94 5.93 -0.31
N LEU A 93 19.28 5.32 0.69
CA LEU A 93 19.08 3.87 0.74
C LEU A 93 18.25 3.37 -0.45
N THR A 94 17.23 4.12 -0.85
CA THR A 94 16.41 3.82 -2.03
C THR A 94 17.22 3.94 -3.33
N ILE A 95 18.10 4.93 -3.46
CA ILE A 95 18.98 5.06 -4.63
C ILE A 95 19.96 3.88 -4.71
N ILE A 96 20.51 3.44 -3.58
CA ILE A 96 21.35 2.23 -3.52
C ILE A 96 20.54 1.00 -4.00
N ALA A 97 19.31 0.84 -3.53
CA ALA A 97 18.43 -0.24 -3.99
C ALA A 97 18.15 -0.18 -5.50
N LEU A 98 17.90 1.02 -6.05
CA LEU A 98 17.64 1.23 -7.47
C LEU A 98 18.88 0.92 -8.33
N ILE A 99 20.07 1.29 -7.87
CA ILE A 99 21.34 0.95 -8.54
C ILE A 99 21.54 -0.56 -8.54
N LEU A 100 21.33 -1.25 -7.41
CA LEU A 100 21.47 -2.71 -7.33
C LEU A 100 20.47 -3.43 -8.25
N ALA A 101 19.21 -3.02 -8.25
CA ALA A 101 18.17 -3.56 -9.14
C ALA A 101 18.40 -3.22 -10.62
N GLY A 102 19.22 -2.22 -10.89
CA GLY A 102 19.60 -1.79 -12.23
C GLY A 102 20.53 -2.75 -12.97
N ASN A 103 21.20 -3.65 -12.26
CA ASN A 103 22.11 -4.64 -12.82
C ASN A 103 21.40 -5.62 -13.78
N SER A 104 22.01 -5.92 -14.92
CA SER A 104 21.39 -6.79 -15.93
C SER A 104 21.16 -8.24 -15.48
N GLN A 105 22.04 -8.81 -14.64
CA GLN A 105 21.86 -10.16 -14.10
C GLN A 105 20.69 -10.18 -13.11
N VAL A 106 20.60 -9.15 -12.27
CA VAL A 106 19.49 -8.97 -11.31
C VAL A 106 18.16 -8.82 -12.04
N LYS A 107 18.11 -8.02 -13.12
CA LYS A 107 16.94 -7.91 -13.99
C LYS A 107 16.58 -9.24 -14.63
N ALA A 108 17.56 -10.04 -15.05
CA ALA A 108 17.30 -11.37 -15.61
C ALA A 108 16.65 -12.33 -14.59
N LEU A 109 16.94 -12.15 -13.29
CA LEU A 109 16.30 -12.87 -12.20
C LEU A 109 14.89 -12.34 -11.83
N ASN A 110 14.38 -11.32 -12.54
CA ASN A 110 13.11 -10.64 -12.24
C ASN A 110 13.07 -10.05 -10.82
N LEU A 111 14.22 -9.64 -10.29
CA LEU A 111 14.30 -8.97 -9.00
C LEU A 111 14.14 -7.47 -9.20
N GLU A 112 12.97 -6.94 -8.88
CA GLU A 112 12.70 -5.51 -9.03
C GLU A 112 13.28 -4.65 -7.91
N ALA A 113 13.39 -3.35 -8.18
CA ALA A 113 13.80 -2.31 -7.24
C ALA A 113 13.06 -2.36 -5.91
N VAL A 114 11.79 -2.77 -5.93
CA VAL A 114 10.95 -2.90 -4.74
C VAL A 114 11.49 -3.94 -3.75
N ILE A 115 11.96 -5.10 -4.24
CA ILE A 115 12.54 -6.15 -3.38
C ILE A 115 13.82 -5.64 -2.71
N PHE A 116 14.72 -5.00 -3.47
CA PHE A 116 15.95 -4.44 -2.91
C PHE A 116 15.65 -3.34 -1.90
N SER A 117 14.69 -2.47 -2.21
CA SER A 117 14.28 -1.37 -1.34
C SER A 117 13.79 -1.89 0.00
N LEU A 118 12.90 -2.88 -0.01
CA LEU A 118 12.42 -3.53 1.21
C LEU A 118 13.55 -4.27 1.94
N THR A 119 14.35 -5.07 1.22
CA THR A 119 15.40 -5.90 1.82
C THR A 119 16.44 -5.06 2.55
N ILE A 120 16.93 -3.97 1.93
CA ILE A 120 17.85 -3.04 2.57
C ILE A 120 17.21 -2.41 3.82
N GLY A 121 15.95 -2.00 3.72
CA GLY A 121 15.21 -1.46 4.86
C GLY A 121 15.11 -2.47 6.01
N LEU A 122 14.74 -3.73 5.72
CA LEU A 122 14.61 -4.80 6.70
C LEU A 122 15.94 -5.12 7.39
N ILE A 123 17.03 -5.21 6.62
CA ILE A 123 18.38 -5.43 7.17
C ILE A 123 18.72 -4.29 8.14
N ILE A 124 18.57 -3.04 7.71
CA ILE A 124 18.92 -1.89 8.56
C ILE A 124 18.01 -1.81 9.79
N GLY A 125 16.69 -1.92 9.62
CA GLY A 125 15.71 -1.79 10.70
C GLY A 125 15.80 -2.88 11.78
N ASN A 126 16.33 -4.06 11.45
CA ASN A 126 16.45 -5.18 12.38
C ASN A 126 17.86 -5.35 12.97
N PHE A 127 18.90 -4.94 12.24
CA PHE A 127 20.29 -5.03 12.73
C PHE A 127 20.77 -3.74 13.41
N LEU A 128 20.26 -2.57 13.02
CA LEU A 128 20.58 -1.28 13.66
C LEU A 128 19.42 -0.80 14.53
N LYS A 129 19.74 -0.30 15.72
CA LYS A 129 18.76 0.36 16.59
C LYS A 129 18.48 1.76 16.06
N LEU A 130 17.45 1.89 15.23
CA LEU A 130 16.95 3.20 14.79
C LEU A 130 16.22 3.90 15.95
N PRO A 131 16.45 5.20 16.18
CA PRO A 131 15.78 5.94 17.24
C PRO A 131 14.28 6.12 16.93
N GLU A 132 13.45 6.19 17.97
CA GLU A 132 11.99 6.30 17.83
C GLU A 132 11.53 7.52 17.04
N TRP A 133 12.24 8.65 17.15
CA TRP A 133 11.94 9.85 16.36
C TRP A 133 12.12 9.63 14.85
N PHE A 134 13.04 8.73 14.46
CA PHE A 134 13.30 8.40 13.06
C PHE A 134 12.17 7.51 12.55
N LYS A 135 11.87 6.42 13.28
CA LYS A 135 10.78 5.49 12.91
C LYS A 135 9.42 6.20 12.80
N SER A 136 9.06 7.01 13.78
CA SER A 136 7.81 7.78 13.78
C SER A 136 7.71 8.85 12.68
N SER A 137 8.83 9.22 12.05
CA SER A 137 8.85 10.17 10.94
C SER A 137 8.77 9.50 9.56
N LEU A 138 8.90 8.18 9.48
CA LEU A 138 8.69 7.43 8.24
C LEU A 138 7.24 7.61 7.77
N SER A 139 7.06 7.83 6.47
CA SER A 139 5.76 8.13 5.86
C SER A 139 5.44 7.12 4.77
N THR A 140 5.45 5.84 5.18
CA THR A 140 5.24 4.66 4.35
C THR A 140 3.95 4.77 3.52
N GLU A 141 2.80 4.96 4.19
CA GLU A 141 1.50 5.06 3.54
C GLU A 141 1.40 6.26 2.59
N LEU A 142 1.89 7.43 3.01
CA LEU A 142 1.91 8.63 2.19
C LEU A 142 2.64 8.38 0.86
N PHE A 143 3.83 7.76 0.92
CA PHE A 143 4.64 7.49 -0.27
C PHE A 143 3.99 6.46 -1.19
N VAL A 144 3.45 5.34 -0.66
CA VAL A 144 2.71 4.37 -1.47
C VAL A 144 1.53 5.05 -2.17
N LYS A 145 0.72 5.80 -1.42
CA LYS A 145 -0.51 6.40 -1.96
C LYS A 145 -0.21 7.50 -2.99
N ILE A 146 0.89 8.26 -2.86
CA ILE A 146 1.31 9.21 -3.91
C ILE A 146 1.65 8.45 -5.18
N GLY A 147 2.44 7.38 -5.07
CA GLY A 147 2.75 6.50 -6.21
C GLY A 147 1.48 5.94 -6.86
N LEU A 148 0.46 5.56 -6.08
CA LEU A 148 -0.82 5.11 -6.59
C LEU A 148 -1.57 6.20 -7.36
N VAL A 149 -1.63 7.44 -6.87
CA VAL A 149 -2.26 8.53 -7.64
C VAL A 149 -1.54 8.74 -8.97
N LEU A 150 -0.20 8.68 -8.99
CA LEU A 150 0.59 8.78 -10.22
C LEU A 150 0.39 7.59 -11.16
N LEU A 151 0.22 6.37 -10.63
CA LEU A 151 -0.14 5.19 -11.43
C LEU A 151 -1.44 5.43 -12.22
N GLY A 152 -2.38 6.19 -11.67
CA GLY A 152 -3.62 6.57 -12.37
C GLY A 152 -3.38 7.25 -13.72
N THR A 153 -2.24 7.95 -13.90
CA THR A 153 -1.88 8.60 -15.18
C THR A 153 -1.52 7.60 -16.28
N THR A 154 -1.17 6.36 -15.92
CA THR A 154 -0.80 5.32 -16.89
C THR A 154 -1.92 4.31 -17.16
N VAL A 155 -2.98 4.31 -16.34
CA VAL A 155 -4.09 3.36 -16.46
C VAL A 155 -5.24 3.99 -17.22
N ILE A 156 -5.71 3.30 -18.27
CA ILE A 156 -6.83 3.77 -19.10
C ILE A 156 -8.14 3.59 -18.33
N PHE A 157 -9.02 4.60 -18.36
CA PHE A 157 -10.27 4.58 -17.59
C PHE A 157 -11.21 3.42 -17.97
N SER A 158 -11.25 3.03 -19.25
CA SER A 158 -12.05 1.87 -19.69
C SER A 158 -11.56 0.56 -19.06
N GLU A 159 -10.25 0.42 -18.82
CA GLU A 159 -9.70 -0.73 -18.11
C GLU A 159 -10.10 -0.72 -16.63
N ILE A 160 -10.16 0.46 -16.00
CA ILE A 160 -10.66 0.61 -14.63
C ILE A 160 -12.13 0.16 -14.55
N LEU A 161 -12.98 0.52 -15.51
CA LEU A 161 -14.39 0.09 -15.51
C LEU A 161 -14.51 -1.43 -15.68
N ASN A 162 -13.78 -2.00 -16.64
CA ASN A 162 -13.83 -3.44 -16.93
C ASN A 162 -13.25 -4.28 -15.79
N ALA A 163 -12.02 -3.98 -15.36
CA ALA A 163 -11.38 -4.70 -14.28
C ALA A 163 -12.01 -4.39 -12.90
N GLY A 164 -12.50 -3.17 -12.72
CA GLY A 164 -13.13 -2.73 -11.47
C GLY A 164 -14.47 -3.39 -11.21
N SER A 165 -15.30 -3.58 -12.24
CA SER A 165 -16.57 -4.31 -12.11
C SER A 165 -16.36 -5.78 -11.74
N ARG A 166 -15.46 -6.48 -12.45
CA ARG A 166 -15.04 -7.86 -12.12
C ARG A 166 -14.39 -7.92 -10.74
N GLY A 167 -13.54 -6.96 -10.43
CA GLY A 167 -12.86 -6.84 -9.14
C GLY A 167 -13.81 -6.57 -7.97
N LEU A 168 -14.89 -5.82 -8.18
CA LEU A 168 -15.91 -5.58 -7.17
C LEU A 168 -16.73 -6.85 -6.90
N LEU A 169 -17.09 -7.60 -7.95
CA LEU A 169 -17.74 -8.89 -7.82
C LEU A 169 -16.85 -9.88 -7.07
N GLN A 170 -15.58 -10.00 -7.47
CA GLN A 170 -14.58 -10.80 -6.75
C GLN A 170 -14.50 -10.39 -5.29
N SER A 171 -14.32 -9.09 -5.02
CA SER A 171 -14.15 -8.56 -3.67
C SER A 171 -15.36 -8.86 -2.80
N LEU A 172 -16.58 -8.75 -3.32
CA LEU A 172 -17.78 -9.05 -2.57
C LEU A 172 -17.83 -10.53 -2.15
N VAL A 173 -17.57 -11.45 -3.08
CA VAL A 173 -17.60 -12.90 -2.81
C VAL A 173 -16.47 -13.31 -1.86
N VAL A 174 -15.25 -12.81 -2.10
CA VAL A 174 -14.07 -13.08 -1.25
C VAL A 174 -14.28 -12.52 0.15
N VAL A 175 -14.67 -11.25 0.29
CA VAL A 175 -14.87 -10.62 1.59
C VAL A 175 -15.90 -11.38 2.40
N LEU A 176 -17.07 -11.71 1.83
CA LEU A 176 -18.12 -12.42 2.56
C LEU A 176 -17.69 -13.83 2.96
N SER A 177 -17.10 -14.59 2.03
CA SER A 177 -16.68 -15.98 2.30
C SER A 177 -15.55 -16.05 3.34
N VAL A 178 -14.50 -15.25 3.16
CA VAL A 178 -13.33 -15.21 4.05
C VAL A 178 -13.69 -14.64 5.42
N TRP A 179 -14.50 -13.58 5.48
CA TRP A 179 -14.92 -12.99 6.75
C TRP A 179 -15.72 -14.01 7.58
N TYR A 180 -16.69 -14.69 6.96
CA TYR A 180 -17.50 -15.69 7.64
C TYR A 180 -16.66 -16.88 8.12
N PHE A 181 -15.77 -17.39 7.26
CA PHE A 181 -14.86 -18.47 7.63
C PHE A 181 -13.94 -18.09 8.78
N ALA A 182 -13.31 -16.92 8.73
CA ALA A 182 -12.44 -16.42 9.77
C ALA A 182 -13.19 -16.21 11.10
N TYR A 183 -14.42 -15.67 11.04
CA TYR A 183 -15.28 -15.48 12.20
C TYR A 183 -15.64 -16.81 12.86
N TRP A 184 -16.10 -17.77 12.05
CA TRP A 184 -16.41 -19.13 12.51
C TRP A 184 -15.20 -19.81 13.14
N LEU A 185 -14.03 -19.72 12.49
CA LEU A 185 -12.79 -20.31 12.97
C LEU A 185 -12.36 -19.71 14.32
N CYS A 186 -12.43 -18.37 14.44
CA CYS A 186 -12.08 -17.68 15.68
C CYS A 186 -13.02 -18.07 16.84
N LYS A 187 -14.32 -18.17 16.57
CA LYS A 187 -15.32 -18.67 17.55
C LYS A 187 -15.02 -20.11 17.97
N LYS A 188 -14.70 -21.00 17.02
CA LYS A 188 -14.34 -22.40 17.30
C LYS A 188 -13.09 -22.52 18.16
N LEU A 189 -12.11 -21.66 17.94
CA LEU A 189 -10.87 -21.59 18.74
C LEU A 189 -11.03 -20.84 20.07
N LYS A 190 -12.25 -20.37 20.39
CA LYS A 190 -12.59 -19.61 21.60
C LYS A 190 -11.72 -18.35 21.77
N ILE A 191 -11.47 -17.66 20.66
CA ILE A 191 -10.79 -16.35 20.67
C ILE A 191 -11.76 -15.29 21.19
N ASP A 192 -11.24 -14.26 21.87
CA ASP A 192 -12.07 -13.18 22.39
C ASP A 192 -12.86 -12.46 21.27
N SER A 193 -14.01 -11.88 21.61
CA SER A 193 -14.94 -11.30 20.64
C SER A 193 -14.35 -10.13 19.85
N GLU A 194 -13.55 -9.29 20.49
CA GLU A 194 -12.89 -8.16 19.83
C GLU A 194 -11.84 -8.64 18.82
N LEU A 195 -10.95 -9.54 19.22
CA LEU A 195 -9.97 -10.16 18.31
C LEU A 195 -10.64 -10.93 17.19
N THR A 196 -11.73 -11.63 17.48
CA THR A 196 -12.53 -12.34 16.47
C THR A 196 -13.00 -11.38 15.37
N MET A 197 -13.58 -10.24 15.75
CA MET A 197 -14.05 -9.24 14.79
C MET A 197 -12.88 -8.59 14.03
N MET A 198 -11.81 -8.21 14.73
CA MET A 198 -10.65 -7.57 14.12
C MET A 198 -9.93 -8.50 13.14
N ILE A 199 -9.67 -9.76 13.53
CA ILE A 199 -9.02 -10.77 12.67
C ILE A 199 -9.86 -11.04 11.43
N SER A 200 -11.16 -11.28 11.62
CA SER A 200 -12.07 -11.59 10.50
C SER A 200 -12.14 -10.45 9.50
N SER A 201 -12.15 -9.20 9.99
CA SER A 201 -12.15 -8.01 9.12
C SER A 201 -10.80 -7.77 8.45
N ALA A 202 -9.70 -7.99 9.18
CA ALA A 202 -8.35 -7.80 8.66
C ALA A 202 -8.06 -8.74 7.49
N VAL A 203 -8.29 -10.04 7.66
CA VAL A 203 -7.95 -11.08 6.66
C VAL A 203 -8.86 -11.09 5.42
N SER A 204 -10.03 -10.47 5.49
CA SER A 204 -11.03 -10.52 4.41
C SER A 204 -11.12 -9.26 3.56
N ILE A 205 -10.64 -8.11 4.06
CA ILE A 205 -10.79 -6.81 3.39
C ILE A 205 -9.42 -6.24 3.01
N CYS A 206 -8.84 -5.39 3.86
CA CYS A 206 -7.62 -4.64 3.53
C CYS A 206 -6.60 -4.64 4.67
N GLY A 207 -6.68 -5.65 5.54
CA GLY A 207 -5.74 -5.84 6.64
C GLY A 207 -5.82 -4.75 7.69
N VAL A 208 -4.80 -3.88 7.70
CA VAL A 208 -4.57 -2.87 8.74
C VAL A 208 -5.75 -1.89 8.83
N SER A 209 -6.17 -1.30 7.71
CA SER A 209 -7.26 -0.32 7.71
C SER A 209 -8.60 -0.92 8.15
N ALA A 210 -8.84 -2.19 7.81
CA ALA A 210 -10.00 -2.93 8.28
C ALA A 210 -9.94 -3.22 9.78
N ALA A 211 -8.78 -3.63 10.30
CA ALA A 211 -8.58 -3.83 11.73
C ALA A 211 -8.82 -2.53 12.52
N ILE A 212 -8.29 -1.40 12.06
CA ILE A 212 -8.46 -0.08 12.68
C ILE A 212 -9.93 0.36 12.63
N ALA A 213 -10.59 0.22 11.48
CA ALA A 213 -11.99 0.59 11.32
C ALA A 213 -12.90 -0.25 12.23
N THR A 214 -12.67 -1.57 12.25
CA THR A 214 -13.40 -2.50 13.12
C THR A 214 -13.14 -2.21 14.60
N SER A 215 -11.87 -1.99 15.01
CA SER A 215 -11.53 -1.60 16.38
C SER A 215 -12.22 -0.31 16.80
N GLY A 216 -12.26 0.71 15.93
CA GLY A 216 -12.99 1.95 16.19
C GLY A 216 -14.50 1.75 16.28
N ALA A 217 -15.08 0.88 15.45
CA ALA A 217 -16.51 0.58 15.46
C ALA A 217 -16.96 -0.19 16.72
N ILE A 218 -16.12 -1.10 17.22
CA ILE A 218 -16.42 -1.91 18.41
C ILE A 218 -15.84 -1.33 19.72
N LYS A 219 -15.15 -0.19 19.65
CA LYS A 219 -14.36 0.40 20.75
C LYS A 219 -13.35 -0.61 21.36
N GLY A 220 -12.70 -1.40 20.50
CA GLY A 220 -11.82 -2.47 20.93
C GLY A 220 -10.49 -1.99 21.51
N ASP A 221 -9.84 -2.86 22.29
CA ASP A 221 -8.57 -2.55 22.94
C ASP A 221 -7.42 -2.27 21.94
N SER A 222 -6.64 -1.21 22.23
CA SER A 222 -5.55 -0.77 21.34
C SER A 222 -4.39 -1.76 21.27
N LYS A 223 -4.11 -2.53 22.34
CA LYS A 223 -3.06 -3.55 22.32
C LYS A 223 -3.48 -4.73 21.44
N LYS A 224 -4.75 -5.13 21.46
CA LYS A 224 -5.32 -6.13 20.55
C LYS A 224 -5.27 -5.66 19.09
N LEU A 225 -5.62 -4.40 18.84
CA LEU A 225 -5.49 -3.80 17.51
C LEU A 225 -4.04 -3.86 17.02
N SER A 226 -3.07 -3.41 17.82
CA SER A 226 -1.65 -3.51 17.46
C SER A 226 -1.22 -4.94 17.16
N TYR A 227 -1.75 -5.93 17.90
CA TYR A 227 -1.46 -7.33 17.64
C TYR A 227 -1.95 -7.79 16.26
N VAL A 228 -3.19 -7.45 15.91
CA VAL A 228 -3.76 -7.78 14.59
C VAL A 228 -3.01 -7.10 13.46
N ILE A 229 -2.64 -5.82 13.63
CA ILE A 229 -1.81 -5.09 12.68
C ILE A 229 -0.47 -5.80 12.47
N SER A 230 0.20 -6.22 13.54
CA SER A 230 1.43 -6.99 13.42
C SER A 230 1.21 -8.28 12.62
N MET A 231 0.17 -9.07 12.91
CA MET A 231 -0.13 -10.31 12.17
C MET A 231 -0.31 -10.08 10.67
N VAL A 232 -1.03 -9.01 10.29
CA VAL A 232 -1.21 -8.60 8.90
C VAL A 232 0.12 -8.29 8.23
N LEU A 233 0.94 -7.43 8.86
CA LEU A 233 2.21 -6.99 8.29
C LEU A 233 3.20 -8.15 8.10
N ILE A 234 3.27 -9.06 9.09
CA ILE A 234 4.14 -10.25 9.03
C ILE A 234 3.74 -11.15 7.86
N THR A 235 2.44 -11.37 7.69
CA THR A 235 1.92 -12.32 6.71
C THR A 235 1.97 -11.74 5.30
N ALA A 236 1.87 -10.41 5.16
CA ALA A 236 1.95 -9.72 3.88
C ALA A 236 3.33 -9.85 3.20
N ILE A 237 4.43 -9.82 3.96
CA ILE A 237 5.81 -9.91 3.41
C ILE A 237 6.05 -11.21 2.63
N PRO A 238 5.85 -12.42 3.19
CA PRO A 238 6.04 -13.65 2.44
C PRO A 238 5.05 -13.76 1.28
N MET A 239 3.79 -13.34 1.46
CA MET A 239 2.81 -13.36 0.36
C MET A 239 3.25 -12.50 -0.82
N MET A 240 3.70 -11.27 -0.54
CA MET A 240 4.22 -10.33 -1.55
C MET A 240 5.34 -10.92 -2.39
N ILE A 241 6.24 -11.68 -1.76
CA ILE A 241 7.39 -12.30 -2.42
C ILE A 241 6.97 -13.59 -3.14
N PHE A 242 6.34 -14.54 -2.43
CA PHE A 242 6.14 -15.89 -2.94
C PHE A 242 4.99 -16.02 -3.93
N MET A 243 3.90 -15.27 -3.78
CA MET A 243 2.73 -15.42 -4.66
C MET A 243 3.03 -15.14 -6.14
N PRO A 244 3.81 -14.11 -6.53
CA PRO A 244 4.25 -13.91 -7.91
C PRO A 244 4.99 -15.12 -8.48
N TYR A 245 5.90 -15.72 -7.71
CA TYR A 245 6.64 -16.90 -8.16
C TYR A 245 5.74 -18.13 -8.28
N ILE A 246 4.78 -18.29 -7.37
CA ILE A 246 3.77 -19.36 -7.44
C ILE A 246 2.92 -19.18 -8.70
N ALA A 247 2.44 -17.97 -8.98
CA ALA A 247 1.66 -17.68 -10.18
C ALA A 247 2.44 -17.97 -11.47
N LYS A 248 3.72 -17.59 -11.50
CA LYS A 248 4.63 -17.90 -12.61
C LYS A 248 4.84 -19.41 -12.78
N TYR A 249 4.99 -20.15 -11.68
CA TYR A 249 5.14 -21.61 -11.70
C TYR A 249 3.89 -22.31 -12.29
N PHE A 250 2.70 -21.82 -11.95
CA PHE A 250 1.44 -22.32 -12.51
C PHE A 250 1.09 -21.77 -13.90
N GLY A 251 1.92 -20.89 -14.47
CA GLY A 251 1.69 -20.29 -15.79
C GLY A 251 0.45 -19.40 -15.87
N LEU A 252 0.06 -18.76 -14.77
CA LEU A 252 -1.13 -17.89 -14.74
C LEU A 252 -0.92 -16.62 -15.58
N SER A 253 -1.99 -16.14 -16.21
CA SER A 253 -1.98 -14.84 -16.93
C SER A 253 -1.75 -13.68 -15.95
N GLN A 254 -1.34 -12.51 -16.47
CA GLN A 254 -1.14 -11.33 -15.63
C GLN A 254 -2.46 -10.82 -15.03
N GLU A 255 -3.58 -11.01 -15.74
CA GLU A 255 -4.92 -10.65 -15.30
C GLU A 255 -5.35 -11.50 -14.10
N VAL A 256 -5.25 -12.83 -14.20
CA VAL A 256 -5.57 -13.75 -13.09
C VAL A 256 -4.60 -13.54 -11.93
N THR A 257 -3.30 -13.40 -12.21
CA THR A 257 -2.29 -13.14 -11.18
C THR A 257 -2.58 -11.83 -10.47
N GLY A 258 -2.81 -10.74 -11.21
CA GLY A 258 -3.13 -9.44 -10.64
C GLY A 258 -4.38 -9.51 -9.75
N ALA A 259 -5.45 -10.15 -10.24
CA ALA A 259 -6.67 -10.32 -9.47
C ALA A 259 -6.46 -11.16 -8.20
N TRP A 260 -5.65 -12.20 -8.27
CA TRP A 260 -5.30 -13.03 -7.12
C TRP A 260 -4.49 -12.26 -6.07
N LEU A 261 -3.44 -11.55 -6.48
CA LEU A 261 -2.61 -10.71 -5.61
C LEU A 261 -3.45 -9.60 -4.96
N GLY A 262 -4.26 -8.90 -5.75
CA GLY A 262 -5.11 -7.80 -5.30
C GLY A 262 -6.19 -8.23 -4.31
N GLY A 263 -6.76 -9.43 -4.47
CA GLY A 263 -7.80 -9.92 -3.57
C GLY A 263 -7.30 -10.55 -2.26
N SER A 264 -6.05 -11.02 -2.23
CA SER A 264 -5.54 -11.84 -1.12
C SER A 264 -4.47 -11.17 -0.26
N ILE A 265 -3.66 -10.25 -0.79
CA ILE A 265 -2.60 -9.59 -0.01
C ILE A 265 -3.19 -8.44 0.81
N ASP A 266 -3.05 -8.47 2.13
CA ASP A 266 -3.77 -7.59 3.05
C ASP A 266 -3.15 -6.22 3.30
N THR A 267 -2.29 -5.73 2.40
CA THR A 267 -1.86 -4.33 2.41
C THR A 267 -1.70 -3.81 0.97
N THR A 268 -2.13 -2.58 0.73
CA THR A 268 -2.04 -1.99 -0.62
C THR A 268 -0.58 -1.87 -1.09
N GLY A 269 0.34 -1.50 -0.18
CA GLY A 269 1.77 -1.47 -0.52
C GLY A 269 2.29 -2.83 -0.98
N ALA A 270 2.01 -3.91 -0.24
CA ALA A 270 2.46 -5.25 -0.62
C ALA A 270 1.80 -5.74 -1.92
N VAL A 271 0.53 -5.41 -2.17
CA VAL A 271 -0.12 -5.73 -3.46
C VAL A 271 0.62 -5.07 -4.63
N VAL A 272 0.91 -3.78 -4.50
CA VAL A 272 1.61 -3.00 -5.53
C VAL A 272 3.02 -3.58 -5.78
N ALA A 273 3.76 -3.88 -4.70
CA ALA A 273 5.05 -4.54 -4.81
C ALA A 273 4.95 -5.88 -5.54
N SER A 274 3.99 -6.70 -5.15
CA SER A 274 3.82 -8.04 -5.72
C SER A 274 3.38 -7.98 -7.18
N GLY A 275 2.48 -7.05 -7.52
CA GLY A 275 2.02 -6.82 -8.88
C GLY A 275 3.12 -6.28 -9.78
N SER A 276 3.98 -5.39 -9.28
CA SER A 276 5.11 -4.88 -10.05
C SER A 276 6.08 -6.00 -10.44
N LEU A 277 6.36 -6.94 -9.52
CA LEU A 277 7.19 -8.13 -9.80
C LEU A 277 6.69 -9.02 -10.94
N VAL A 278 5.39 -9.01 -11.20
CA VAL A 278 4.77 -9.82 -12.26
C VAL A 278 4.75 -9.07 -13.59
N GLY A 279 4.40 -7.78 -13.57
CA GLY A 279 4.37 -6.93 -14.75
C GLY A 279 3.34 -5.81 -14.67
N GLN A 280 3.37 -4.91 -15.67
CA GLN A 280 2.51 -3.73 -15.70
C GLN A 280 1.02 -4.08 -15.64
N LYS A 281 0.56 -5.10 -16.38
CA LYS A 281 -0.87 -5.46 -16.40
C LYS A 281 -1.30 -6.04 -15.05
N ALA A 282 -0.47 -6.89 -14.45
CA ALA A 282 -0.73 -7.43 -13.12
C ALA A 282 -0.76 -6.34 -12.04
N LEU A 283 0.14 -5.35 -12.10
CA LEU A 283 0.14 -4.19 -11.22
C LEU A 283 -1.16 -3.38 -11.31
N GLU A 284 -1.65 -3.14 -12.53
CA GLU A 284 -2.88 -2.39 -12.76
C GLU A 284 -4.10 -3.14 -12.23
N ILE A 285 -4.26 -4.41 -12.63
CA ILE A 285 -5.39 -5.24 -12.21
C ILE A 285 -5.36 -5.45 -10.69
N SER A 286 -4.21 -5.77 -10.09
CA SER A 286 -4.10 -5.97 -8.65
C SER A 286 -4.44 -4.72 -7.85
N THR A 287 -4.02 -3.55 -8.33
CA THR A 287 -4.38 -2.26 -7.73
C THR A 287 -5.88 -2.01 -7.82
N ILE A 288 -6.48 -2.20 -9.00
CA ILE A 288 -7.92 -1.99 -9.22
C ILE A 288 -8.74 -2.95 -8.35
N VAL A 289 -8.41 -4.23 -8.33
CA VAL A 289 -9.09 -5.24 -7.50
C VAL A 289 -8.97 -4.90 -6.02
N LYS A 290 -7.78 -4.50 -5.55
CA LYS A 290 -7.60 -4.07 -4.15
C LYS A 290 -8.41 -2.80 -3.84
N PHE A 291 -8.55 -1.86 -4.77
CA PHE A 291 -9.39 -0.68 -4.58
C PHE A 291 -10.86 -1.04 -4.51
N SER A 292 -11.33 -1.95 -5.36
CA SER A 292 -12.68 -2.50 -5.27
C SER A 292 -12.95 -3.11 -3.89
N GLN A 293 -11.97 -3.81 -3.31
CA GLN A 293 -12.08 -4.34 -1.94
C GLN A 293 -12.08 -3.23 -0.89
N ASN A 294 -11.24 -2.19 -1.05
CA ASN A 294 -11.21 -1.05 -0.13
C ASN A 294 -12.50 -0.22 -0.15
N VAL A 295 -13.22 -0.16 -1.27
CA VAL A 295 -14.54 0.51 -1.36
C VAL A 295 -15.55 -0.14 -0.42
N LEU A 296 -15.47 -1.47 -0.23
CA LEU A 296 -16.37 -2.22 0.66
C LEU A 296 -16.12 -1.93 2.14
N LEU A 297 -14.96 -1.35 2.50
CA LEU A 297 -14.57 -1.09 3.89
C LEU A 297 -15.60 -0.23 4.64
N GLY A 298 -16.11 0.84 4.00
CA GLY A 298 -17.10 1.73 4.63
C GLY A 298 -18.40 1.00 4.96
N ILE A 299 -18.87 0.14 4.05
CA ILE A 299 -20.07 -0.68 4.22
C ILE A 299 -19.84 -1.73 5.31
N ALA A 300 -18.71 -2.42 5.29
CA ALA A 300 -18.36 -3.42 6.29
C ALA A 300 -18.25 -2.83 7.70
N ALA A 301 -17.59 -1.67 7.85
CA ALA A 301 -17.48 -0.98 9.14
C ALA A 301 -18.86 -0.56 9.70
N PHE A 302 -19.75 -0.08 8.81
CA PHE A 302 -21.12 0.22 9.18
C PHE A 302 -21.88 -1.03 9.65
N ALA A 303 -21.80 -2.14 8.90
CA ALA A 303 -22.46 -3.39 9.26
C ALA A 303 -21.94 -3.96 10.59
N ILE A 304 -20.63 -3.90 10.81
CA ILE A 304 -19.97 -4.31 12.07
C ILE A 304 -20.45 -3.45 13.24
N SER A 305 -20.55 -2.14 13.06
CA SER A 305 -21.07 -1.23 14.09
C SER A 305 -22.51 -1.58 14.47
N VAL A 306 -23.38 -1.80 13.50
CA VAL A 306 -24.79 -2.20 13.74
C VAL A 306 -24.86 -3.54 14.48
N TYR A 307 -24.10 -4.53 14.02
CA TYR A 307 -24.04 -5.86 14.66
C TYR A 307 -23.57 -5.77 16.11
N TRP A 308 -22.53 -4.97 16.38
CA TRP A 308 -21.96 -4.82 17.72
C TRP A 308 -22.93 -4.15 18.70
N THR A 309 -23.64 -3.11 18.25
CA THR A 309 -24.67 -2.43 19.06
C THR A 309 -25.86 -3.35 19.35
N TYR A 310 -26.31 -4.15 18.37
CA TYR A 310 -27.48 -5.00 18.52
C TYR A 310 -27.22 -6.26 19.38
N THR A 311 -25.98 -6.78 19.37
CA THR A 311 -25.62 -8.01 20.11
C THR A 311 -25.25 -7.79 21.59
N GLN A 312 -25.58 -6.61 22.14
CA GLN A 312 -25.49 -6.28 23.57
C GLN A 312 -24.10 -6.53 24.22
N HIS A 313 -23.04 -5.95 23.65
CA HIS A 313 -21.85 -5.67 24.47
C HIS A 313 -22.03 -4.29 25.14
N PRO A 314 -22.11 -4.21 26.49
CA PRO A 314 -22.50 -3.01 27.23
C PRO A 314 -21.34 -2.00 27.33
N ALA A 315 -20.90 -1.45 26.20
CA ALA A 315 -19.88 -0.39 26.16
C ALA A 315 -20.48 0.97 25.74
N GLY A 316 -21.32 1.51 26.64
CA GLY A 316 -21.44 2.96 26.81
C GLY A 316 -22.87 3.52 26.67
N LYS A 317 -23.45 3.90 27.80
CA LYS A 317 -24.61 4.78 27.97
C LYS A 317 -24.34 6.23 27.56
N GLU A 318 -23.62 6.48 26.46
CA GLU A 318 -23.44 7.82 25.91
C GLU A 318 -24.03 7.87 24.51
N LYS A 319 -24.82 8.92 24.25
CA LYS A 319 -25.56 9.20 23.00
C LYS A 319 -24.82 8.65 21.78
N GLU A 320 -25.18 7.43 21.38
CA GLU A 320 -24.55 6.76 20.26
C GLU A 320 -24.76 7.60 19.01
N ALA A 321 -23.67 8.02 18.38
CA ALA A 321 -23.72 8.55 17.04
C ALA A 321 -24.27 7.44 16.15
N LYS A 322 -25.55 7.54 15.79
CA LYS A 322 -26.25 6.56 14.95
C LYS A 322 -25.38 6.25 13.73
N PRO A 323 -25.26 4.97 13.33
CA PRO A 323 -24.61 4.61 12.08
C PRO A 323 -25.24 5.44 10.96
N THR A 324 -24.48 6.37 10.40
CA THR A 324 -24.96 7.32 9.38
C THR A 324 -24.15 7.09 8.12
N LEU A 325 -24.72 7.37 6.94
CA LEU A 325 -24.01 7.32 5.65
C LEU A 325 -22.68 8.12 5.66
N LYS A 326 -22.55 9.10 6.55
CA LYS A 326 -21.31 9.83 6.83
C LYS A 326 -20.13 8.90 7.19
N VAL A 327 -20.38 7.81 7.91
CA VAL A 327 -19.33 6.84 8.29
C VAL A 327 -18.74 6.16 7.04
N ILE A 328 -19.57 5.85 6.04
CA ILE A 328 -19.10 5.24 4.80
C ILE A 328 -18.13 6.19 4.09
N TRP A 329 -18.49 7.48 3.99
CA TRP A 329 -17.61 8.49 3.40
C TRP A 329 -16.33 8.72 4.22
N GLU A 330 -16.44 8.78 5.55
CA GLU A 330 -15.29 8.95 6.45
C GLU A 330 -14.32 7.78 6.36
N ARG A 331 -14.79 6.55 6.07
CA ARG A 331 -13.95 5.35 5.92
C ARG A 331 -13.51 5.07 4.48
N PHE A 332 -14.15 5.67 3.48
CA PHE A 332 -13.77 5.50 2.08
C PHE A 332 -12.33 6.00 1.83
N PRO A 333 -11.46 5.25 1.13
CA PRO A 333 -10.08 5.67 0.86
C PRO A 333 -10.03 6.81 -0.17
N LYS A 334 -9.71 8.04 0.26
CA LYS A 334 -9.84 9.21 -0.65
C LYS A 334 -8.77 9.23 -1.75
N PHE A 335 -7.63 8.58 -1.54
CA PHE A 335 -6.59 8.44 -2.56
C PHE A 335 -7.07 7.67 -3.81
N VAL A 336 -8.09 6.80 -3.68
CA VAL A 336 -8.72 6.12 -4.83
C VAL A 336 -9.38 7.13 -5.77
N LEU A 337 -9.95 8.22 -5.23
CA LEU A 337 -10.50 9.31 -6.05
C LEU A 337 -9.39 10.02 -6.83
N GLY A 338 -8.22 10.21 -6.22
CA GLY A 338 -7.05 10.78 -6.89
C GLY A 338 -6.57 9.90 -8.05
N PHE A 339 -6.49 8.58 -7.83
CA PHE A 339 -6.17 7.61 -8.89
C PHE A 339 -7.17 7.64 -10.05
N VAL A 340 -8.47 7.54 -9.75
CA VAL A 340 -9.53 7.58 -10.78
C VAL A 340 -9.56 8.92 -11.50
N GLY A 341 -9.38 10.03 -10.77
CA GLY A 341 -9.31 11.37 -11.32
C GLY A 341 -8.12 11.56 -12.26
N ALA A 342 -6.94 11.05 -11.90
CA ALA A 342 -5.76 11.05 -12.77
C ALA A 342 -6.01 10.22 -14.03
N SER A 343 -6.63 9.05 -13.92
CA SER A 343 -6.99 8.22 -15.08
C SER A 343 -7.99 8.90 -16.00
N LEU A 344 -9.03 9.53 -15.46
CA LEU A 344 -10.00 10.31 -16.23
C LEU A 344 -9.33 11.46 -16.98
N LEU A 345 -8.46 12.21 -16.29
CA LEU A 345 -7.70 13.31 -16.89
C LEU A 345 -6.89 12.81 -18.09
N PHE A 346 -6.07 11.76 -17.90
CA PHE A 346 -5.20 11.24 -18.96
C PHE A 346 -5.93 10.46 -20.05
N SER A 347 -7.12 9.91 -19.78
CA SER A 347 -7.91 9.18 -20.77
C SER A 347 -8.74 10.08 -21.67
N PHE A 348 -9.19 11.24 -21.18
CA PHE A 348 -10.17 12.07 -21.90
C PHE A 348 -9.75 13.50 -22.17
N PHE A 349 -8.82 14.07 -21.39
CA PHE A 349 -8.50 15.51 -21.45
C PHE A 349 -7.07 15.81 -21.89
N ILE A 350 -6.12 14.89 -21.68
CA ILE A 350 -4.72 15.06 -22.09
C ILE A 350 -4.53 14.58 -23.53
N THR A 351 -3.93 15.42 -24.36
CA THR A 351 -3.63 15.05 -25.76
C THR A 351 -2.49 14.02 -25.83
N PRO A 352 -2.41 13.21 -26.91
CA PRO A 352 -1.34 12.23 -27.09
C PRO A 352 0.07 12.83 -27.02
N GLU A 353 0.26 14.06 -27.49
CA GLU A 353 1.54 14.78 -27.50
C GLU A 353 2.00 15.07 -26.07
N VAL A 354 1.14 15.74 -25.28
CA VAL A 354 1.43 16.05 -23.87
C VAL A 354 1.66 14.78 -23.07
N ASN A 355 0.83 13.74 -23.28
CA ASN A 355 1.00 12.46 -22.60
C ASN A 355 2.36 11.83 -22.90
N LYS A 356 2.82 11.85 -24.16
CA LYS A 356 4.12 11.30 -24.54
C LYS A 356 5.28 12.02 -23.85
N GLU A 357 5.18 13.33 -23.66
CA GLU A 357 6.21 14.14 -22.98
C GLU A 357 6.28 13.84 -21.48
N VAL A 358 5.14 13.75 -20.79
CA VAL A 358 5.11 13.62 -19.32
C VAL A 358 5.16 12.17 -18.83
N LYS A 359 4.76 11.19 -19.64
CA LYS A 359 4.62 9.77 -19.24
C LYS A 359 5.90 9.18 -18.66
N GLY A 360 7.05 9.51 -19.24
CA GLY A 360 8.35 9.03 -18.76
C GLY A 360 8.66 9.50 -17.34
N MET A 361 8.48 10.80 -17.08
CA MET A 361 8.68 11.40 -15.76
C MET A 361 7.68 10.85 -14.75
N LEU A 362 6.37 10.83 -15.08
CA LEU A 362 5.33 10.39 -14.15
C LEU A 362 5.50 8.93 -13.74
N LYS A 363 5.84 8.06 -14.71
CA LYS A 363 6.15 6.65 -14.43
C LYS A 363 7.40 6.49 -13.58
N ASN A 364 8.43 7.30 -13.82
CA ASN A 364 9.64 7.27 -12.99
C ASN A 364 9.36 7.76 -11.55
N MET A 365 8.63 8.86 -11.40
CA MET A 365 8.22 9.38 -10.09
C MET A 365 7.35 8.38 -9.33
N GLN A 366 6.39 7.74 -10.00
CA GLN A 366 5.60 6.65 -9.45
C GLN A 366 6.52 5.55 -8.88
N GLY A 367 7.45 5.04 -9.68
CA GLY A 367 8.39 4.00 -9.26
C GLY A 367 9.27 4.42 -8.09
N LEU A 368 9.73 5.68 -8.09
CA LEU A 368 10.52 6.25 -7.01
C LEU A 368 9.73 6.35 -5.70
N TRP A 369 8.49 6.83 -5.74
CA TRP A 369 7.61 6.89 -4.55
C TRP A 369 7.34 5.52 -3.96
N PHE A 370 7.11 4.51 -4.82
CA PHE A 370 7.02 3.12 -4.39
C PHE A 370 8.32 2.64 -3.74
N ALA A 371 9.47 2.84 -4.36
CA ALA A 371 10.76 2.42 -3.81
C ALA A 371 11.05 3.08 -2.45
N LEU A 372 10.79 4.39 -2.30
CA LEU A 372 10.89 5.12 -1.03
C LEU A 372 9.96 4.54 0.04
N ALA A 373 8.73 4.19 -0.35
CA ALA A 373 7.76 3.58 0.55
C ALA A 373 8.26 2.22 1.05
N PHE A 374 8.77 1.36 0.16
CA PHE A 374 9.24 0.03 0.53
C PHE A 374 10.51 0.05 1.37
N THR A 375 11.43 0.98 1.09
CA THR A 375 12.57 1.25 1.98
C THR A 375 12.08 1.65 3.37
N SER A 376 11.11 2.56 3.45
CA SER A 376 10.53 3.01 4.73
C SER A 376 9.83 1.86 5.47
N ILE A 377 9.06 1.02 4.77
CA ILE A 377 8.38 -0.16 5.35
C ILE A 377 9.40 -1.12 5.95
N GLY A 378 10.50 -1.38 5.24
CA GLY A 378 11.57 -2.24 5.75
C GLY A 378 12.22 -1.67 7.02
N LEU A 379 12.50 -0.36 7.04
CA LEU A 379 13.12 0.32 8.19
C LEU A 379 12.22 0.34 9.44
N GLU A 380 10.90 0.38 9.24
CA GLU A 380 9.91 0.37 10.32
C GLU A 380 9.65 -1.04 10.88
N THR A 381 9.78 -2.07 10.05
CA THR A 381 9.42 -3.45 10.40
C THR A 381 10.42 -4.08 11.39
N ASN A 382 9.93 -4.49 12.57
CA ASN A 382 10.73 -5.15 13.61
C ASN A 382 10.28 -6.60 13.83
N PHE A 383 11.13 -7.57 13.51
CA PHE A 383 10.79 -8.99 13.67
C PHE A 383 10.68 -9.45 15.13
N LYS A 384 11.27 -8.72 16.09
CA LYS A 384 11.24 -9.10 17.52
C LYS A 384 9.87 -8.87 18.16
N ASP A 385 9.14 -7.85 17.71
CA ASP A 385 7.78 -7.54 18.20
C ASP A 385 6.77 -8.62 17.80
N LEU A 386 7.13 -9.46 16.82
CA LEU A 386 6.28 -10.48 16.22
C LEU A 386 6.20 -11.77 17.06
N PHE A 387 7.29 -12.13 17.73
CA PHE A 387 7.40 -13.39 18.48
C PHE A 387 7.24 -13.21 20.00
N GLY A 388 7.08 -11.97 20.47
CA GLY A 388 7.05 -11.63 21.89
C GLY A 388 5.68 -11.72 22.60
N ARG A 389 4.59 -12.13 21.93
CA ARG A 389 3.25 -12.15 22.54
C ARG A 389 2.69 -13.57 22.71
N ASN A 390 2.38 -13.90 23.97
CA ASN A 390 2.11 -15.25 24.52
C ASN A 390 0.82 -15.97 24.05
N SER A 391 0.06 -15.47 23.07
CA SER A 391 -1.16 -16.19 22.60
C SER A 391 -1.01 -16.64 21.16
N LYS A 392 -0.65 -17.92 20.99
CA LYS A 392 -0.47 -18.56 19.67
C LYS A 392 -1.79 -18.80 18.93
N LYS A 393 -2.92 -18.91 19.65
CA LYS A 393 -4.23 -19.27 19.05
C LYS A 393 -4.73 -18.25 18.01
N PRO A 394 -4.75 -16.93 18.29
CA PRO A 394 -5.19 -15.95 17.29
C PRO A 394 -4.28 -15.87 16.07
N PHE A 395 -2.98 -16.10 16.26
CA PHE A 395 -2.03 -16.16 15.15
C PHE A 395 -2.31 -17.35 14.22
N TYR A 396 -2.51 -18.55 14.77
CA TYR A 396 -2.90 -19.70 13.96
C TYR A 396 -4.26 -19.51 13.27
N ALA A 397 -5.23 -18.91 13.96
CA ALA A 397 -6.53 -18.58 13.35
C ALA A 397 -6.36 -17.63 12.14
N PHE A 398 -5.53 -16.60 12.29
CA PHE A 398 -5.20 -15.67 11.22
C PHE A 398 -4.53 -16.40 10.04
N LEU A 399 -3.50 -17.21 10.28
CA LEU A 399 -2.80 -17.93 9.21
C LEU A 399 -3.69 -18.94 8.47
N ILE A 400 -4.56 -19.67 9.18
CA ILE A 400 -5.49 -20.61 8.56
C ILE A 400 -6.54 -19.85 7.73
N ALA A 401 -7.08 -18.74 8.26
CA ALA A 401 -7.98 -17.87 7.51
C ALA A 401 -7.29 -17.25 6.27
N GLN A 402 -6.00 -16.89 6.38
CA GLN A 402 -5.22 -16.41 5.25
C GLN A 402 -5.03 -17.49 4.20
N GLY A 403 -4.69 -18.72 4.60
CA GLY A 403 -4.56 -19.84 3.68
C GLY A 403 -5.86 -20.10 2.92
N PHE A 404 -7.00 -20.03 3.61
CA PHE A 404 -8.31 -20.08 2.98
C PHE A 404 -8.53 -18.92 2.01
N ASN A 405 -8.21 -17.68 2.41
CA ASN A 405 -8.30 -16.50 1.53
C ASN A 405 -7.48 -16.68 0.25
N ILE A 406 -6.22 -17.11 0.36
CA ILE A 406 -5.33 -17.34 -0.78
C ILE A 406 -5.96 -18.32 -1.78
N ILE A 407 -6.51 -19.44 -1.29
CA ILE A 407 -7.10 -20.48 -2.15
C ILE A 407 -8.40 -19.99 -2.79
N VAL A 408 -9.33 -19.46 -2.00
CA VAL A 408 -10.64 -19.01 -2.48
C VAL A 408 -10.50 -17.86 -3.47
N THR A 409 -9.61 -16.90 -3.17
CA THR A 409 -9.34 -15.79 -4.09
C THR A 409 -8.73 -16.28 -5.39
N LEU A 410 -7.83 -17.29 -5.37
CA LEU A 410 -7.29 -17.85 -6.61
C LEU A 410 -8.39 -18.46 -7.49
N ILE A 411 -9.28 -19.25 -6.89
CA ILE A 411 -10.40 -19.88 -7.60
C ILE A 411 -11.28 -18.82 -8.25
N ILE A 412 -11.69 -17.80 -7.49
CA ILE A 412 -12.57 -16.74 -8.00
C ILE A 412 -11.85 -15.88 -9.06
N ALA A 413 -10.58 -15.54 -8.83
CA ALA A 413 -9.77 -14.80 -9.79
C ALA A 413 -9.64 -15.56 -11.11
N TYR A 414 -9.43 -16.87 -11.06
CA TYR A 414 -9.39 -17.72 -12.25
C TYR A 414 -10.71 -17.63 -13.01
N PHE A 415 -11.86 -17.81 -12.35
CA PHE A 415 -13.16 -17.77 -13.05
C PHE A 415 -13.53 -16.39 -13.63
N LEU A 416 -13.10 -15.29 -13.01
CA LEU A 416 -13.51 -13.94 -13.42
C LEU A 416 -12.51 -13.25 -14.37
N PHE A 417 -11.24 -13.68 -14.37
CA PHE A 417 -10.16 -13.03 -15.10
C PHE A 417 -9.39 -13.95 -16.07
N SER A 418 -9.77 -15.24 -16.20
CA SER A 418 -9.24 -16.14 -17.24
C SER A 418 -9.67 -15.76 -18.65
#